data_AF-U7PVW1-F1
#
_entry.id   AF-U7PVW1-F1
#
_cell.length_a   1.000
_cell.length_b   1.000
_cell.length_c   1.000
_cell.angle_alpha   90.00
_cell.angle_beta   90.00
_cell.angle_gamma   90.00
#
_symmetry.space_group_name_H-M   'P 1'
#
loop_
_entity.id
_entity.type
_entity.pdbx_description
1 polymer ?
#
loop_
_entity_poly.entity_id
_entity_poly.type
_entity_poly.pdbx_seq_one_letter_code
_entity_poly.pdbx_strand_id
1 'polypeptide(L)'
;MPRQSSFSPIDQTDDFDDISPRLSDVSIDSNPDQSTPPSSLSTSSAQDRGYSGFASGAFRNGSVGYSGSGNGGVPIGAGTAGSMPPAGRSDGRTRSSRRGVNRDEFDGPHQFLPRPTPQYIAMQERELPHLPTNLLVQEQDSVLSQVNDRLSQCAFDFVARYQFPVPLTQDMRPVARPQDREWTEWVQLLKRLATKRRIPARVLYNGQIKQFVTILENSLEMRHAARHQSRPLKDDRNILQLISAGIQVAKILKDAPAMSFLDQLYIATDQQIQDRSASATARFRG
;
A
#
# COMPACT_ATOMS: atom_id res chain seq x y z
N MET A 1 60.29 -24.40 6.70
CA MET A 1 59.95 -25.11 7.95
C MET A 1 58.56 -24.67 8.40
N PRO A 2 57.77 -25.53 9.08
CA PRO A 2 56.29 -25.49 9.08
C PRO A 2 55.70 -24.72 10.30
N ARG A 3 54.39 -24.48 10.49
CA ARG A 3 53.15 -25.22 10.10
C ARG A 3 51.95 -24.32 9.77
N GLN A 4 50.98 -24.91 9.07
CA GLN A 4 49.61 -24.41 8.81
C GLN A 4 48.60 -24.94 9.85
N SER A 5 47.51 -24.20 10.08
CA SER A 5 46.12 -24.69 10.33
C SER A 5 45.22 -23.45 10.52
N SER A 6 44.31 -23.09 9.62
CA SER A 6 43.08 -23.78 9.18
C SER A 6 42.01 -23.89 10.27
N PHE A 7 40.93 -23.11 10.16
CA PHE A 7 39.55 -23.58 10.38
C PHE A 7 38.54 -22.64 9.67
N SER A 8 37.47 -23.23 9.13
CA SER A 8 36.51 -22.63 8.18
C SER A 8 35.25 -22.08 8.87
N PRO A 9 34.41 -21.25 8.18
CA PRO A 9 33.25 -20.62 8.81
C PRO A 9 32.07 -21.59 9.01
N ILE A 10 31.26 -21.33 10.04
CA ILE A 10 30.02 -22.06 10.31
C ILE A 10 28.84 -21.34 9.65
N ASP A 11 28.08 -22.13 8.91
CA ASP A 11 26.78 -21.80 8.33
C ASP A 11 25.69 -21.89 9.43
N GLN A 12 24.82 -20.89 9.51
CA GLN A 12 23.62 -20.94 10.35
C GLN A 12 22.42 -20.38 9.57
N THR A 13 21.61 -21.32 9.10
CA THR A 13 20.30 -21.13 8.50
C THR A 13 19.28 -20.76 9.58
N ASP A 14 18.71 -19.56 9.51
CA ASP A 14 17.46 -19.21 10.21
C ASP A 14 16.28 -19.37 9.25
N ASP A 15 15.52 -20.45 9.41
CA ASP A 15 14.22 -20.65 8.76
C ASP A 15 13.23 -19.56 9.20
N PHE A 16 12.74 -18.77 8.23
CA PHE A 16 11.59 -17.90 8.43
C PHE A 16 10.33 -18.60 7.90
N ASP A 17 9.59 -19.23 8.80
CA ASP A 17 8.26 -19.80 8.52
C ASP A 17 7.31 -18.74 7.95
N ASP A 18 6.81 -18.99 6.74
CA ASP A 18 5.81 -18.18 6.04
C ASP A 18 4.41 -18.42 6.66
N ILE A 19 4.06 -17.60 7.65
CA ILE A 19 2.73 -17.62 8.27
C ILE A 19 1.76 -16.77 7.44
N SER A 20 1.40 -17.31 6.27
CA SER A 20 0.28 -16.84 5.46
C SER A 20 -1.06 -17.27 6.10
N PRO A 21 -1.93 -16.34 6.55
CA PRO A 21 -3.19 -16.69 7.19
C PRO A 21 -4.22 -17.14 6.14
N ARG A 22 -4.56 -18.44 6.16
CA ARG A 22 -5.64 -19.00 5.33
C ARG A 22 -6.98 -18.33 5.62
N LEU A 23 -7.59 -17.76 4.58
CA LEU A 23 -8.96 -17.26 4.59
C LEU A 23 -9.93 -18.42 4.37
N SER A 24 -10.46 -18.99 5.45
CA SER A 24 -11.53 -19.99 5.39
C SER A 24 -12.37 -19.99 6.68
N ASP A 25 -13.26 -19.01 6.81
CA ASP A 25 -14.63 -19.18 7.34
C ASP A 25 -15.34 -17.82 7.44
N VAL A 26 -16.31 -17.60 6.55
CA VAL A 26 -17.38 -16.60 6.75
C VAL A 26 -18.68 -17.28 6.34
N SER A 27 -19.28 -18.02 7.28
CA SER A 27 -20.66 -18.47 7.12
C SER A 27 -21.58 -17.26 7.12
N ILE A 28 -22.28 -17.07 6.00
CA ILE A 28 -23.50 -16.27 5.96
C ILE A 28 -24.54 -16.99 6.80
N ASP A 29 -25.14 -16.28 7.76
CA ASP A 29 -26.48 -16.60 8.22
C ASP A 29 -27.31 -15.33 8.33
N SER A 30 -28.60 -15.47 8.07
CA SER A 30 -29.51 -14.38 7.74
C SER A 30 -30.48 -14.11 8.87
N ASN A 31 -30.71 -12.83 9.21
CA ASN A 31 -31.97 -12.49 9.86
C ASN A 31 -32.37 -11.01 9.59
N PRO A 32 -33.42 -10.76 8.80
CA PRO A 32 -34.00 -9.44 8.63
C PRO A 32 -35.21 -9.26 9.55
N ASP A 33 -35.21 -8.27 10.44
CA ASP A 33 -36.48 -7.85 11.05
C ASP A 33 -36.56 -6.36 11.43
N GLN A 34 -37.70 -5.78 11.03
CA GLN A 34 -38.39 -4.57 11.51
C GLN A 34 -37.61 -3.36 12.07
N SER A 35 -37.74 -2.22 11.36
CA SER A 35 -38.31 -0.97 11.90
C SER A 35 -38.63 0.04 10.78
N THR A 36 -39.82 0.65 10.82
CA THR A 36 -40.39 1.51 9.77
C THR A 36 -40.19 3.01 10.02
N PRO A 37 -40.26 3.86 8.97
CA PRO A 37 -40.59 5.28 9.10
C PRO A 37 -41.96 5.62 8.45
N PRO A 38 -42.75 6.58 8.99
CA PRO A 38 -44.01 7.02 8.41
C PRO A 38 -43.87 8.22 7.44
N SER A 39 -44.91 8.41 6.63
CA SER A 39 -44.92 9.27 5.42
C SER A 39 -45.47 10.70 5.62
N SER A 40 -45.01 11.63 4.78
CA SER A 40 -45.79 12.78 4.27
C SER A 40 -45.12 13.32 2.99
N LEU A 41 -45.68 13.19 1.79
CA LEU A 41 -46.79 13.95 1.18
C LEU A 41 -46.45 15.39 0.76
N SER A 42 -46.10 15.60 -0.53
CA SER A 42 -46.77 16.57 -1.44
C SER A 42 -46.08 16.66 -2.83
N THR A 43 -46.83 16.29 -3.87
CA THR A 43 -47.03 16.98 -5.18
C THR A 43 -46.10 18.16 -5.53
N SER A 44 -45.63 18.34 -6.79
CA SER A 44 -46.42 18.38 -8.03
C SER A 44 -45.57 18.27 -9.32
N SER A 45 -46.21 17.89 -10.45
CA SER A 45 -46.03 18.39 -11.86
C SER A 45 -44.68 18.90 -12.41
N ALA A 46 -44.34 18.80 -13.71
CA ALA A 46 -44.82 18.07 -14.89
C ALA A 46 -43.90 18.47 -16.08
N GLN A 47 -44.04 17.79 -17.25
CA GLN A 47 -43.48 18.19 -18.57
C GLN A 47 -41.95 18.15 -18.71
N ASP A 48 -41.37 18.01 -19.91
CA ASP A 48 -41.76 17.37 -21.19
C ASP A 48 -40.48 17.33 -22.07
N ARG A 49 -40.38 16.39 -23.01
CA ARG A 49 -39.32 16.27 -24.07
C ARG A 49 -37.89 15.94 -23.54
N GLY A 50 -37.15 14.97 -24.07
CA GLY A 50 -37.35 14.16 -25.26
C GLY A 50 -36.41 14.56 -26.39
N TYR A 51 -35.26 13.89 -26.50
CA TYR A 51 -34.50 13.82 -27.74
C TYR A 51 -33.80 12.46 -27.87
N SER A 52 -34.12 11.74 -28.93
CA SER A 52 -33.66 10.38 -29.19
C SER A 52 -32.63 10.34 -30.31
N GLY A 53 -31.53 9.62 -30.06
CA GLY A 53 -30.97 8.63 -31.00
C GLY A 53 -30.42 9.08 -32.37
N PHE A 54 -29.09 9.04 -32.48
CA PHE A 54 -28.39 8.66 -33.72
C PHE A 54 -27.27 7.69 -33.30
N ALA A 55 -27.40 6.37 -33.46
CA ALA A 55 -27.38 5.60 -34.71
C ALA A 55 -25.97 5.36 -35.27
N SER A 56 -25.36 4.27 -34.78
CA SER A 56 -24.40 3.36 -35.42
C SER A 56 -23.74 3.74 -36.75
N GLY A 57 -22.41 3.88 -36.76
CA GLY A 57 -21.57 3.84 -37.95
C GLY A 57 -20.47 2.78 -37.82
N ALA A 58 -20.68 1.59 -38.39
CA ALA A 58 -19.71 0.50 -38.35
C ALA A 58 -18.65 0.67 -39.46
N PHE A 59 -17.36 0.66 -39.10
CA PHE A 59 -16.27 0.60 -40.07
C PHE A 59 -15.43 -0.67 -39.96
N ARG A 60 -15.25 -1.27 -41.13
CA ARG A 60 -14.63 -2.57 -41.39
C ARG A 60 -13.18 -2.65 -40.91
N ASN A 61 -12.89 -3.76 -40.24
CA ASN A 61 -11.84 -4.72 -40.57
C ASN A 61 -10.71 -4.21 -41.52
N GLY A 62 -9.52 -3.97 -40.95
CA GLY A 62 -8.28 -3.72 -41.67
C GLY A 62 -7.17 -4.61 -41.12
N SER A 63 -6.97 -5.78 -41.72
CA SER A 63 -5.90 -6.70 -41.36
C SER A 63 -4.54 -6.16 -41.82
N VAL A 64 -3.67 -5.82 -40.88
CA VAL A 64 -2.24 -5.61 -41.14
C VAL A 64 -1.44 -6.54 -40.24
N GLY A 65 -0.92 -7.62 -40.83
CA GLY A 65 0.08 -8.45 -40.18
C GLY A 65 1.45 -7.79 -40.26
N TYR A 66 2.21 -7.79 -39.17
CA TYR A 66 3.64 -7.56 -39.23
C TYR A 66 4.40 -8.72 -38.61
N SER A 67 5.16 -9.42 -39.44
CA SER A 67 5.95 -10.59 -39.09
C SER A 67 7.26 -10.18 -38.40
N GLY A 68 7.33 -10.36 -37.09
CA GLY A 68 8.56 -10.25 -36.31
C GLY A 68 9.26 -11.60 -36.17
N SER A 69 10.14 -11.95 -37.12
CA SER A 69 10.97 -13.16 -37.03
C SER A 69 12.25 -12.86 -36.25
N GLY A 70 12.45 -13.53 -35.11
CA GLY A 70 13.59 -13.35 -34.20
C GLY A 70 14.20 -14.69 -33.81
N ASN A 71 15.16 -15.16 -34.60
CA ASN A 71 15.75 -16.49 -34.52
C ASN A 71 16.83 -16.58 -33.42
N GLY A 72 17.02 -17.73 -32.75
CA GLY A 72 18.04 -17.81 -31.69
C GLY A 72 18.14 -19.08 -30.82
N GLY A 73 17.65 -20.23 -31.26
CA GLY A 73 17.86 -21.49 -30.53
C GLY A 73 19.17 -22.17 -30.91
N VAL A 74 20.00 -22.55 -29.92
CA VAL A 74 21.17 -23.42 -30.12
C VAL A 74 21.27 -24.45 -28.99
N PRO A 75 21.14 -25.76 -29.30
CA PRO A 75 21.38 -26.82 -28.32
C PRO A 75 22.51 -27.80 -28.76
N ILE A 76 22.89 -28.67 -27.81
CA ILE A 76 23.68 -29.92 -27.97
C ILE A 76 25.21 -29.78 -28.15
N GLY A 77 25.93 -30.32 -27.16
CA GLY A 77 27.29 -30.88 -27.28
C GLY A 77 27.37 -32.16 -26.42
N ALA A 78 27.93 -33.26 -26.95
CA ALA A 78 27.75 -34.62 -26.41
C ALA A 78 29.03 -35.48 -26.36
N GLY A 79 28.99 -36.56 -25.55
CA GLY A 79 30.02 -37.62 -25.42
C GLY A 79 31.02 -37.42 -24.27
N THR A 80 31.76 -38.41 -23.74
CA THR A 80 31.82 -39.90 -23.82
C THR A 80 32.92 -40.39 -22.81
N ALA A 81 33.05 -41.63 -22.31
CA ALA A 81 32.17 -42.81 -22.15
C ALA A 81 32.85 -43.86 -21.20
N GLY A 82 32.06 -44.75 -20.54
CA GLY A 82 32.54 -45.95 -19.80
C GLY A 82 32.85 -45.75 -18.30
N SER A 83 32.78 -46.76 -17.41
CA SER A 83 32.36 -48.18 -17.56
C SER A 83 31.82 -48.78 -16.22
N MET A 84 31.19 -49.95 -16.31
CA MET A 84 30.14 -50.54 -15.44
C MET A 84 30.41 -50.93 -13.94
N PRO A 85 29.34 -51.08 -13.12
CA PRO A 85 29.30 -51.70 -11.77
C PRO A 85 28.79 -53.18 -11.81
N PRO A 86 28.61 -53.92 -10.66
CA PRO A 86 27.26 -54.00 -10.02
C PRO A 86 27.18 -54.43 -8.51
N ALA A 87 25.93 -54.56 -7.99
CA ALA A 87 25.40 -55.58 -7.04
C ALA A 87 24.85 -55.16 -5.65
N GLY A 88 23.58 -55.55 -5.37
CA GLY A 88 22.82 -55.39 -4.11
C GLY A 88 21.47 -54.66 -4.34
N ARG A 89 20.31 -55.31 -4.59
CA ARG A 89 19.42 -56.07 -3.65
C ARG A 89 19.08 -55.24 -2.40
N SER A 90 17.82 -54.96 -2.00
CA SER A 90 16.50 -55.44 -2.47
C SER A 90 15.33 -54.60 -1.88
N ASP A 91 14.16 -54.65 -2.51
CA ASP A 91 12.80 -54.34 -2.01
C ASP A 91 12.37 -52.92 -1.56
N GLY A 92 11.12 -52.56 -1.92
CA GLY A 92 10.28 -51.69 -1.10
C GLY A 92 9.81 -50.34 -1.67
N ARG A 93 8.63 -50.32 -2.30
CA ARG A 93 7.71 -49.16 -2.46
C ARG A 93 8.22 -47.88 -3.14
N THR A 94 7.92 -47.80 -4.44
CA THR A 94 7.14 -46.68 -5.04
C THR A 94 6.92 -45.44 -4.16
N ARG A 95 7.84 -44.47 -4.22
CA ARG A 95 7.55 -43.06 -3.86
C ARG A 95 7.65 -42.18 -5.09
N SER A 96 6.47 -41.87 -5.63
CA SER A 96 6.27 -40.99 -6.78
C SER A 96 6.94 -39.64 -6.56
N SER A 97 7.79 -39.26 -7.52
CA SER A 97 7.92 -37.92 -8.08
C SER A 97 7.76 -36.73 -7.10
N ARG A 98 8.88 -36.26 -6.53
CA ARG A 98 8.99 -34.88 -5.99
C ARG A 98 8.86 -33.87 -7.15
N ARG A 99 7.64 -33.58 -7.61
CA ARG A 99 7.36 -32.51 -8.57
C ARG A 99 7.18 -31.17 -7.84
N GLY A 100 8.15 -30.27 -8.03
CA GLY A 100 8.06 -28.81 -7.89
C GLY A 100 7.29 -28.25 -6.69
N VAL A 101 8.00 -27.85 -5.63
CA VAL A 101 7.43 -27.07 -4.50
C VAL A 101 7.20 -25.60 -4.87
N ASN A 102 7.90 -25.08 -5.90
CA ASN A 102 7.65 -23.76 -6.48
C ASN A 102 6.87 -23.89 -7.81
N ARG A 103 5.71 -24.56 -7.79
CA ARG A 103 4.76 -24.41 -8.90
C ARG A 103 3.86 -23.24 -8.57
N ASP A 104 4.00 -22.15 -9.33
CA ASP A 104 3.16 -20.98 -9.17
C ASP A 104 1.69 -21.37 -9.41
N GLU A 105 0.75 -20.74 -8.68
CA GLU A 105 -0.67 -20.91 -8.96
C GLU A 105 -1.04 -20.37 -10.35
N PHE A 106 -0.28 -19.40 -10.87
CA PHE A 106 -0.38 -18.90 -12.24
C PHE A 106 0.19 -19.88 -13.29
N ASP A 107 1.05 -20.85 -12.90
CA ASP A 107 1.47 -22.00 -13.72
C ASP A 107 0.41 -23.13 -13.77
N GLY A 108 -0.74 -22.92 -13.15
CA GLY A 108 -1.93 -23.76 -13.30
C GLY A 108 -2.69 -23.51 -14.60
N PRO A 109 -3.79 -24.24 -14.85
CA PRO A 109 -4.76 -23.87 -15.87
C PRO A 109 -5.38 -22.50 -15.53
N HIS A 110 -4.97 -21.46 -16.26
CA HIS A 110 -5.45 -20.09 -16.08
C HIS A 110 -6.43 -19.70 -17.20
N GLN A 111 -7.37 -18.80 -16.87
CA GLN A 111 -8.30 -18.21 -17.84
C GLN A 111 -7.92 -16.76 -18.10
N PHE A 112 -7.61 -16.43 -19.36
CA PHE A 112 -7.57 -15.03 -19.79
C PHE A 112 -8.99 -14.50 -19.97
N LEU A 113 -9.25 -13.30 -19.45
CA LEU A 113 -10.43 -12.53 -19.82
C LEU A 113 -10.30 -12.08 -21.28
N PRO A 114 -11.41 -12.03 -22.05
CA PRO A 114 -11.37 -11.53 -23.42
C PRO A 114 -10.90 -10.06 -23.42
N ARG A 115 -9.92 -9.75 -24.29
CA ARG A 115 -9.40 -8.38 -24.42
C ARG A 115 -10.55 -7.42 -24.78
N PRO A 116 -10.71 -6.27 -24.10
CA PRO A 116 -11.68 -5.26 -24.49
C PRO A 116 -11.45 -4.79 -25.93
N THR A 117 -12.49 -4.22 -26.56
CA THR A 117 -12.38 -3.73 -27.94
C THR A 117 -11.28 -2.65 -28.05
N PRO A 118 -10.57 -2.55 -29.19
CA PRO A 118 -9.53 -1.53 -29.37
C PRO A 118 -10.04 -0.10 -29.11
N GLN A 119 -11.31 0.18 -29.41
CA GLN A 119 -11.98 1.45 -29.12
C GLN A 119 -12.12 1.69 -27.62
N TYR A 120 -12.48 0.66 -26.83
CA TYR A 120 -12.58 0.78 -25.38
C TYR A 120 -11.21 0.99 -24.73
N ILE A 121 -10.18 0.28 -25.20
CA ILE A 121 -8.80 0.48 -24.76
C ILE A 121 -8.34 1.92 -25.07
N ALA A 122 -8.55 2.40 -26.30
CA ALA A 122 -8.25 3.78 -26.69
C ALA A 122 -9.13 4.84 -25.99
N MET A 123 -10.22 4.44 -25.32
CA MET A 123 -10.99 5.31 -24.42
C MET A 123 -10.41 5.35 -23.00
N GLN A 124 -9.80 4.25 -22.53
CA GLN A 124 -9.13 4.17 -21.22
C GLN A 124 -7.71 4.77 -21.24
N GLU A 125 -6.99 4.62 -22.36
CA GLU A 125 -5.64 5.18 -22.58
C GLU A 125 -5.64 6.68 -22.94
N ARG A 126 -6.78 7.36 -22.78
CA ARG A 126 -6.86 8.82 -22.91
C ARG A 126 -6.09 9.50 -21.78
N GLU A 127 -5.63 10.71 -22.04
CA GLU A 127 -4.99 11.55 -21.02
C GLU A 127 -5.89 11.68 -19.79
N LEU A 128 -5.32 11.37 -18.62
CA LEU A 128 -6.03 11.40 -17.35
C LEU A 128 -6.37 12.84 -16.97
N PRO A 129 -7.57 13.13 -16.46
CA PRO A 129 -7.92 14.47 -16.00
C PRO A 129 -7.01 14.88 -14.84
N HIS A 130 -6.47 16.10 -14.90
CA HIS A 130 -5.68 16.66 -13.80
C HIS A 130 -6.55 16.83 -12.56
N LEU A 131 -6.08 16.34 -11.41
CA LEU A 131 -6.76 16.49 -10.13
C LEU A 131 -6.51 17.89 -9.54
N PRO A 132 -7.49 18.51 -8.85
CA PRO A 132 -7.33 19.82 -8.25
C PRO A 132 -6.10 19.90 -7.34
N THR A 133 -5.28 20.92 -7.60
CA THR A 133 -4.03 21.21 -6.91
C THR A 133 -4.01 22.72 -6.63
N ASN A 134 -4.71 23.12 -5.56
CA ASN A 134 -4.91 24.53 -5.20
C ASN A 134 -3.83 25.04 -4.23
N LEU A 135 -3.23 24.14 -3.42
CA LEU A 135 -2.13 24.48 -2.52
C LEU A 135 -0.78 24.60 -3.25
N LEU A 136 -0.06 25.68 -2.98
CA LEU A 136 1.30 25.92 -3.46
C LEU A 136 2.30 24.96 -2.78
N VAL A 137 3.47 24.74 -3.41
CA VAL A 137 4.55 23.86 -2.87
C VAL A 137 4.84 24.16 -1.39
N GLN A 138 5.04 25.43 -1.06
CA GLN A 138 5.35 25.89 0.30
C GLN A 138 4.21 25.65 1.30
N GLU A 139 2.96 25.68 0.84
CA GLU A 139 1.78 25.40 1.68
C GLU A 139 1.68 23.90 1.95
N GLN A 140 1.89 23.06 0.92
CA GLN A 140 1.98 21.60 1.08
C GLN A 140 3.13 21.21 2.01
N ASP A 141 4.33 21.74 1.81
CA ASP A 141 5.50 21.46 2.66
C ASP A 141 5.27 21.88 4.11
N SER A 142 4.64 23.05 4.34
CA SER A 142 4.29 23.53 5.68
C SER A 142 3.29 22.62 6.40
N VAL A 143 2.23 22.20 5.72
CA VAL A 143 1.23 21.26 6.26
C VAL A 143 1.88 19.91 6.55
N LEU A 144 2.69 19.38 5.63
CA LEU A 144 3.36 18.09 5.79
C LEU A 144 4.41 18.12 6.91
N SER A 145 5.15 19.22 7.10
CA SER A 145 6.05 19.38 8.25
C SER A 145 5.26 19.31 9.56
N GLN A 146 4.19 20.11 9.70
CA GLN A 146 3.37 20.14 10.90
C GLN A 146 2.76 18.77 11.24
N VAL A 147 2.34 18.00 10.24
CA VAL A 147 1.90 16.60 10.44
C VAL A 147 3.05 15.72 10.95
N ASN A 148 4.23 15.77 10.32
CA ASN A 148 5.38 14.95 10.74
C ASN A 148 5.87 15.33 12.15
N ASP A 149 5.95 16.61 12.48
CA ASP A 149 6.36 17.12 13.80
C ASP A 149 5.38 16.64 14.88
N ARG A 150 4.07 16.78 14.65
CA ARG A 150 3.04 16.36 15.61
C ARG A 150 2.99 14.84 15.79
N LEU A 151 3.15 14.06 14.72
CA LEU A 151 3.19 12.60 14.80
C LEU A 151 4.45 12.07 15.47
N SER A 152 5.60 12.73 15.24
CA SER A 152 6.86 12.39 15.91
C SER A 152 6.80 12.69 17.41
N GLN A 153 6.19 13.82 17.82
CA GLN A 153 5.87 14.12 19.22
C GLN A 153 4.95 13.05 19.83
N CYS A 154 3.86 12.70 19.14
CA CYS A 154 2.89 11.70 19.59
C CYS A 154 3.55 10.32 19.82
N ALA A 155 4.42 9.87 18.91
CA ALA A 155 5.15 8.61 19.06
C ALA A 155 6.22 8.67 20.17
N PHE A 156 6.94 9.78 20.29
CA PHE A 156 7.91 9.99 21.38
C PHE A 156 7.22 9.89 22.75
N ASP A 157 6.11 10.63 22.94
CA ASP A 157 5.36 10.63 24.19
C ASP A 157 4.73 9.26 24.48
N PHE A 158 4.21 8.56 23.46
CA PHE A 158 3.68 7.22 23.61
C PHE A 158 4.76 6.19 24.01
N VAL A 159 5.93 6.22 23.37
CA VAL A 159 7.06 5.35 23.69
C VAL A 159 7.61 5.63 25.09
N ALA A 160 7.74 6.90 25.48
CA ALA A 160 8.17 7.31 26.81
C ALA A 160 7.14 6.95 27.90
N ARG A 161 5.84 7.19 27.68
CA ARG A 161 4.74 6.86 28.61
C ARG A 161 4.70 5.38 28.98
N TYR A 162 4.96 4.49 28.02
CA TYR A 162 4.94 3.04 28.24
C TYR A 162 6.33 2.40 28.38
N GLN A 163 7.40 3.21 28.38
CA GLN A 163 8.80 2.77 28.51
C GLN A 163 9.16 1.64 27.53
N PHE A 164 8.73 1.77 26.28
CA PHE A 164 9.05 0.77 25.26
C PHE A 164 10.54 0.83 24.89
N PRO A 165 11.23 -0.32 24.75
CA PRO A 165 12.65 -0.33 24.46
C PRO A 165 12.95 0.19 23.04
N VAL A 166 13.77 1.23 22.96
CA VAL A 166 14.29 1.79 21.69
C VAL A 166 15.67 1.18 21.42
N PRO A 167 15.86 0.40 20.34
CA PRO A 167 17.17 -0.14 20.00
C PRO A 167 18.18 0.98 19.68
N LEU A 168 19.35 0.91 20.29
CA LEU A 168 20.51 1.71 19.90
C LEU A 168 21.23 1.00 18.75
N THR A 169 21.38 1.67 17.62
CA THR A 169 22.16 1.23 16.46
C THR A 169 23.31 2.22 16.23
N GLN A 170 24.43 1.75 15.70
CA GLN A 170 25.67 2.55 15.61
C GLN A 170 25.50 3.82 14.75
N ASP A 171 24.65 3.74 13.73
CA ASP A 171 24.43 4.83 12.77
C ASP A 171 23.38 5.87 13.21
N MET A 172 22.74 5.66 14.37
CA MET A 172 21.55 6.43 14.75
C MET A 172 21.69 7.06 16.13
N ARG A 173 21.35 8.35 16.21
CA ARG A 173 21.43 9.13 17.45
C ARG A 173 20.55 8.50 18.57
N PRO A 174 21.02 8.48 19.83
CA PRO A 174 20.16 8.26 20.98
C PRO A 174 19.01 9.28 20.99
N VAL A 175 17.78 8.81 21.23
CA VAL A 175 16.59 9.65 21.17
C VAL A 175 16.40 10.38 22.49
N ALA A 176 16.62 11.69 22.48
CA ALA A 176 16.38 12.58 23.64
C ALA A 176 15.20 13.54 23.39
N ARG A 177 14.86 13.78 22.12
CA ARG A 177 13.79 14.65 21.65
C ARG A 177 12.98 13.95 20.55
N PRO A 178 11.70 14.32 20.33
CA PRO A 178 10.90 13.82 19.21
C PRO A 178 11.58 13.96 17.85
N GLN A 179 12.29 15.09 17.65
CA GLN A 179 12.98 15.45 16.41
C GLN A 179 14.33 14.74 16.21
N ASP A 180 14.80 13.91 17.16
CA ASP A 180 15.97 13.06 16.94
C ASP A 180 15.67 11.87 16.01
N ARG A 181 14.40 11.74 15.56
CA ARG A 181 13.90 10.71 14.66
C ARG A 181 12.86 11.28 13.72
N GLU A 182 12.96 10.93 12.45
CA GLU A 182 11.92 11.18 11.47
C GLU A 182 10.66 10.35 11.79
N TRP A 183 9.47 10.83 11.42
CA TRP A 183 8.22 10.03 11.50
C TRP A 183 8.39 8.66 10.82
N THR A 184 9.19 8.63 9.76
CA THR A 184 9.55 7.44 9.01
C THR A 184 10.27 6.37 9.85
N GLU A 185 11.09 6.77 10.81
CA GLU A 185 11.78 5.88 11.76
C GLU A 185 10.86 5.49 12.92
N TRP A 186 10.06 6.44 13.41
CA TRP A 186 9.02 6.18 14.42
C TRP A 186 8.06 5.07 13.98
N VAL A 187 7.57 5.10 12.74
CA VAL A 187 6.73 4.02 12.21
C VAL A 187 7.47 2.68 12.15
N GLN A 188 8.74 2.66 11.74
CA GLN A 188 9.52 1.41 11.70
C GLN A 188 9.70 0.81 13.11
N LEU A 189 9.93 1.65 14.12
CA LEU A 189 9.98 1.26 15.52
C LEU A 189 8.62 0.74 16.02
N LEU A 190 7.54 1.51 15.81
CA LEU A 190 6.19 1.14 16.25
C LEU A 190 5.69 -0.15 15.59
N LYS A 191 5.91 -0.33 14.28
CA LYS A 191 5.64 -1.60 13.58
C LYS A 191 6.42 -2.75 14.23
N ARG A 192 7.74 -2.58 14.46
CA ARG A 192 8.59 -3.61 15.08
C ARG A 192 8.13 -3.97 16.50
N LEU A 193 7.73 -3.00 17.30
CA LEU A 193 7.18 -3.20 18.65
C LEU A 193 5.82 -3.93 18.60
N ALA A 194 4.95 -3.60 17.63
CA ALA A 194 3.67 -4.27 17.42
C ALA A 194 3.85 -5.74 16.99
N THR A 195 4.63 -6.00 15.94
CA THR A 195 4.86 -7.36 15.42
C THR A 195 5.58 -8.25 16.44
N LYS A 196 6.56 -7.72 17.20
CA LYS A 196 7.20 -8.44 18.32
C LYS A 196 6.33 -8.52 19.59
N ARG A 197 5.03 -8.20 19.50
CA ARG A 197 4.02 -8.26 20.58
C ARG A 197 4.41 -7.50 21.85
N ARG A 198 5.24 -6.46 21.73
CA ARG A 198 5.71 -5.62 22.85
C ARG A 198 4.67 -4.57 23.26
N ILE A 199 3.76 -4.20 22.36
CA ILE A 199 2.65 -3.28 22.63
C ILE A 199 1.41 -4.08 23.07
N PRO A 200 0.96 -3.99 24.34
CA PRO A 200 -0.25 -4.69 24.79
C PRO A 200 -1.50 -4.00 24.21
N ALA A 201 -2.44 -4.75 23.62
CA ALA A 201 -3.60 -4.18 22.93
C ALA A 201 -4.36 -3.12 23.76
N ARG A 202 -4.49 -3.32 25.09
CA ARG A 202 -5.14 -2.37 26.03
C ARG A 202 -4.57 -0.95 26.00
N VAL A 203 -3.31 -0.74 25.60
CA VAL A 203 -2.74 0.62 25.52
C VAL A 203 -3.32 1.40 24.34
N LEU A 204 -3.65 0.72 23.24
CA LEU A 204 -4.22 1.32 22.04
C LEU A 204 -5.72 1.57 22.19
N TYR A 205 -6.27 2.50 21.40
CA TYR A 205 -7.71 2.78 21.35
C TYR A 205 -8.48 1.53 20.91
N ASN A 206 -9.55 1.21 21.65
CA ASN A 206 -10.41 0.04 21.46
C ASN A 206 -9.68 -1.31 21.21
N GLY A 207 -8.43 -1.46 21.68
CA GLY A 207 -7.65 -2.67 21.46
C GLY A 207 -7.22 -2.95 20.00
N GLN A 208 -7.25 -1.94 19.11
CA GLN A 208 -7.16 -2.08 17.64
C GLN A 208 -5.77 -2.47 17.09
N ILE A 209 -5.00 -3.33 17.78
CA ILE A 209 -3.65 -3.77 17.37
C ILE A 209 -3.61 -4.35 15.94
N LYS A 210 -4.67 -5.02 15.48
CA LYS A 210 -4.78 -5.56 14.11
C LYS A 210 -4.73 -4.47 13.02
N GLN A 211 -5.31 -3.30 13.28
CA GLN A 211 -5.36 -2.18 12.34
C GLN A 211 -4.15 -1.24 12.50
N PHE A 212 -3.43 -1.32 13.61
CA PHE A 212 -2.36 -0.38 13.96
C PHE A 212 -1.25 -0.31 12.90
N VAL A 213 -0.78 -1.45 12.39
CA VAL A 213 0.26 -1.49 11.34
C VAL A 213 -0.23 -0.79 10.07
N THR A 214 -1.44 -1.10 9.60
CA THR A 214 -2.05 -0.49 8.41
C THR A 214 -2.26 1.02 8.57
N ILE A 215 -2.71 1.48 9.75
CA ILE A 215 -2.87 2.92 10.04
C ILE A 215 -1.52 3.65 9.97
N LEU A 216 -0.46 3.05 10.53
CA LEU A 216 0.89 3.61 10.42
C LEU A 216 1.39 3.63 8.96
N GLU A 217 1.12 2.59 8.17
CA GLU A 217 1.50 2.52 6.76
C GLU A 217 0.79 3.58 5.90
N ASN A 218 -0.52 3.77 6.11
CA ASN A 218 -1.29 4.82 5.41
C ASN A 218 -0.75 6.23 5.72
N SER A 219 -0.15 6.44 6.89
CA SER A 219 0.51 7.72 7.25
C SER A 219 1.91 7.90 6.65
N LEU A 220 2.48 6.89 5.96
CA LEU A 220 3.86 6.94 5.44
C LEU A 220 4.02 7.48 4.02
N GLU A 221 2.96 7.85 3.31
CA GLU A 221 3.03 8.36 1.92
C GLU A 221 3.85 9.66 1.72
N MET A 222 4.39 10.21 2.82
CA MET A 222 5.20 11.42 2.89
C MET A 222 6.70 11.25 2.53
N ARG A 223 7.24 10.01 2.39
CA ARG A 223 8.70 9.72 2.38
C ARG A 223 9.61 10.38 1.32
N HIS A 224 9.11 11.21 0.41
CA HIS A 224 9.91 11.84 -0.64
C HIS A 224 9.77 13.37 -0.76
N ALA A 225 9.05 14.05 0.15
CA ALA A 225 8.88 15.50 0.06
C ALA A 225 10.19 16.29 0.30
N ALA A 226 10.86 16.06 1.44
CA ALA A 226 11.93 16.93 1.94
C ALA A 226 13.28 16.89 1.18
N ARG A 227 13.44 16.08 0.12
CA ARG A 227 14.75 15.88 -0.54
C ARG A 227 14.79 16.06 -2.06
N HIS A 228 13.65 16.29 -2.73
CA HIS A 228 13.61 16.48 -4.18
C HIS A 228 12.67 17.61 -4.58
N GLN A 229 13.25 18.77 -4.92
CA GLN A 229 12.51 19.95 -5.42
C GLN A 229 11.71 19.68 -6.71
N SER A 230 11.99 18.57 -7.39
CA SER A 230 11.35 18.16 -8.64
C SER A 230 10.13 17.25 -8.47
N ARG A 231 9.63 17.04 -7.24
CA ARG A 231 8.43 16.20 -7.04
C ARG A 231 7.19 16.97 -7.56
N PRO A 232 6.33 16.35 -8.38
CA PRO A 232 5.05 16.98 -8.73
C PRO A 232 4.24 17.22 -7.46
N LEU A 233 3.52 18.35 -7.45
CA LEU A 233 2.57 18.69 -6.39
C LEU A 233 1.58 17.55 -6.16
N LYS A 234 1.22 17.30 -4.91
CA LYS A 234 0.10 16.41 -4.59
C LYS A 234 -1.21 17.15 -4.85
N ASP A 235 -2.22 16.42 -5.29
CA ASP A 235 -3.59 16.93 -5.32
C ASP A 235 -4.09 17.23 -3.90
N ASP A 236 -5.04 18.15 -3.78
CA ASP A 236 -5.52 18.63 -2.48
C ASP A 236 -6.16 17.52 -1.64
N ARG A 237 -6.82 16.55 -2.30
CA ARG A 237 -7.44 15.40 -1.64
C ARG A 237 -6.39 14.50 -1.00
N ASN A 238 -5.24 14.30 -1.64
CA ASN A 238 -4.12 13.54 -1.09
C ASN A 238 -3.55 14.24 0.17
N ILE A 239 -3.39 15.56 0.16
CA ILE A 239 -2.98 16.32 1.36
C ILE A 239 -3.97 16.13 2.52
N LEU A 240 -5.27 16.27 2.28
CA LEU A 240 -6.30 16.04 3.30
C LEU A 240 -6.32 14.58 3.80
N GLN A 241 -6.10 13.59 2.92
CA GLN A 241 -5.97 12.18 3.30
C GLN A 241 -4.76 11.92 4.20
N LEU A 242 -3.63 12.58 3.97
CA LEU A 242 -2.44 12.47 4.84
C LEU A 242 -2.70 13.01 6.25
N ILE A 243 -3.36 14.17 6.36
CA ILE A 243 -3.76 14.70 7.68
C ILE A 243 -4.75 13.74 8.36
N SER A 244 -5.74 13.24 7.60
CA SER A 244 -6.72 12.26 8.11
C SER A 244 -6.08 10.95 8.61
N ALA A 245 -5.06 10.43 7.90
CA ALA A 245 -4.28 9.30 8.36
C ALA A 245 -3.52 9.62 9.67
N GLY A 246 -2.98 10.83 9.79
CA GLY A 246 -2.37 11.33 11.03
C GLY A 246 -3.36 11.39 12.21
N ILE A 247 -4.58 11.89 11.99
CA ILE A 247 -5.66 11.90 13.00
C ILE A 247 -5.93 10.48 13.51
N GLN A 248 -5.95 9.49 12.62
CA GLN A 248 -6.17 8.08 12.98
C GLN A 248 -4.99 7.50 13.78
N VAL A 249 -3.75 7.90 13.50
CA VAL A 249 -2.56 7.56 14.32
C VAL A 249 -2.69 8.17 15.73
N ALA A 250 -3.00 9.47 15.85
CA ALA A 250 -3.17 10.13 17.15
C ALA A 250 -4.28 9.48 17.98
N LYS A 251 -5.41 9.16 17.32
CA LYS A 251 -6.55 8.45 17.92
C LYS A 251 -6.14 7.07 18.45
N ILE A 252 -5.48 6.23 17.65
CA ILE A 252 -5.11 4.87 18.09
C ILE A 252 -4.07 4.86 19.22
N LEU A 253 -3.18 5.86 19.26
CA LEU A 253 -2.21 6.08 20.34
C LEU A 253 -2.81 6.76 21.59
N LYS A 254 -4.08 7.18 21.55
CA LYS A 254 -4.80 7.92 22.61
C LYS A 254 -4.16 9.27 22.98
N ASP A 255 -3.59 9.98 22.01
CA ASP A 255 -3.11 11.36 22.16
C ASP A 255 -4.21 12.35 21.74
N ALA A 256 -5.02 12.78 22.71
CA ALA A 256 -6.08 13.75 22.47
C ALA A 256 -5.55 15.14 22.03
N PRO A 257 -4.48 15.71 22.62
CA PRO A 257 -3.82 16.90 22.07
C PRO A 257 -3.37 16.77 20.61
N ALA A 258 -2.77 15.65 20.20
CA ALA A 258 -2.40 15.45 18.78
C ALA A 258 -3.62 15.33 17.88
N MET A 259 -4.66 14.61 18.32
CA MET A 259 -5.89 14.46 17.54
C MET A 259 -6.56 15.83 17.33
N SER A 260 -6.66 16.66 18.36
CA SER A 260 -7.21 18.02 18.25
C SER A 260 -6.38 18.94 17.37
N PHE A 261 -5.04 18.85 17.42
CA PHE A 261 -4.16 19.66 16.57
C PHE A 261 -4.32 19.27 15.08
N LEU A 262 -4.31 17.97 14.78
CA LEU A 262 -4.40 17.48 13.40
C LEU A 262 -5.79 17.71 12.81
N ASP A 263 -6.86 17.68 13.61
CA ASP A 263 -8.22 18.06 13.21
C ASP A 263 -8.33 19.56 12.87
N GLN A 264 -7.75 20.43 13.71
CA GLN A 264 -7.65 21.86 13.40
C GLN A 264 -6.82 22.13 12.13
N LEU A 265 -5.71 21.42 11.94
CA LEU A 265 -4.89 21.52 10.73
C LEU A 265 -5.65 21.04 9.49
N TYR A 266 -6.46 19.97 9.60
CA TYR A 266 -7.33 19.50 8.51
C TYR A 266 -8.31 20.60 8.09
N ILE A 267 -9.04 21.17 9.05
CA ILE A 267 -10.06 22.21 8.80
C ILE A 267 -9.42 23.46 8.20
N ALA A 268 -8.29 23.92 8.73
CA ALA A 268 -7.57 25.09 8.19
C ALA A 268 -7.05 24.84 6.77
N THR A 269 -6.54 23.64 6.49
CA THR A 269 -6.05 23.27 5.15
C THR A 269 -7.20 23.20 4.14
N ASP A 270 -8.34 22.61 4.52
CA ASP A 270 -9.54 22.54 3.67
C ASP A 270 -10.11 23.94 3.35
N GLN A 271 -10.18 24.84 4.34
CA GLN A 271 -10.55 26.24 4.11
C GLN A 271 -9.58 26.93 3.14
N GLN A 272 -8.28 26.75 3.31
CA GLN A 272 -7.25 27.31 2.43
C GLN A 272 -7.36 26.79 0.98
N ILE A 273 -7.67 25.50 0.80
CA ILE A 273 -7.98 24.89 -0.51
C ILE A 273 -9.21 25.55 -1.15
N GLN A 274 -10.28 25.74 -0.37
CA GLN A 274 -11.53 26.34 -0.84
C GLN A 274 -11.33 27.81 -1.26
N ASP A 275 -10.62 28.61 -0.47
CA ASP A 275 -10.30 30.01 -0.77
C ASP A 275 -9.43 30.15 -2.04
N ARG A 276 -8.43 29.27 -2.19
CA ARG A 276 -7.59 29.19 -3.40
C ARG A 276 -8.40 28.81 -4.64
N SER A 277 -9.29 27.82 -4.53
CA SER A 277 -10.16 27.35 -5.61
C SER A 277 -11.21 28.39 -6.04
N ALA A 278 -11.83 29.07 -5.07
CA ALA A 278 -12.73 30.19 -5.32
C ALA A 278 -12.01 31.36 -6.02
N SER A 279 -10.81 31.70 -5.55
CA SER A 279 -9.96 32.74 -6.15
C SER A 279 -9.54 32.40 -7.59
N ALA A 280 -9.20 31.14 -7.87
CA ALA A 280 -8.90 30.68 -9.21
C ALA A 280 -10.14 30.77 -10.12
N THR A 281 -11.29 30.29 -9.65
CA THR A 281 -12.57 30.34 -10.39
C THR A 281 -13.01 31.77 -10.71
N ALA A 282 -12.81 32.71 -9.79
CA ALA A 282 -13.12 34.12 -10.00
C ALA A 282 -12.26 34.75 -11.11
N ARG A 283 -10.96 34.41 -11.18
CA ARG A 283 -10.05 34.90 -12.22
C ARG A 283 -10.38 34.41 -13.64
N PHE A 284 -11.11 33.30 -13.78
CA PHE A 284 -11.58 32.80 -15.08
C PHE A 284 -12.96 33.33 -15.47
N ARG A 285 -13.59 34.20 -14.66
CA ARG A 285 -14.92 34.80 -14.92
C ARG A 285 -14.90 36.32 -15.11
N GLY A 286 -13.74 36.97 -15.03
CA GLY A 286 -13.53 38.40 -15.30
C GLY A 286 -12.64 38.62 -16.51
#